data_AF-A7GY84-F1
#
_entry.id   AF-A7GY84-F1
#
_cell.length_a   1.000
_cell.length_b   1.000
_cell.length_c   1.000
_cell.angle_alpha   90.00
_cell.angle_beta   90.00
_cell.angle_gamma   90.00
#
_symmetry.space_group_name_H-M   'P 1'
#
loop_
_entity.id
_entity.type
_entity.pdbx_description
1 polymer ?
#
loop_
_entity_poly.entity_id
_entity_poly.type
_entity_poly.pdbx_seq_one_letter_code
_entity_poly.pdbx_strand_id
1 'polypeptide(L)' 'MRGLMITLDDKRMLMEFGNITNFAKENDLNKDAVYALLKRHGKPTLFQPNSLIKQTYDKLRQMGYVIE' A
#
# COMPACT_ATOMS: atom_id res chain seq x y z
N MET A 1 -4.42 -8.95 20.01
CA MET A 1 -4.92 -8.39 18.74
C MET A 1 -4.22 -9.11 17.59
N ARG A 2 -4.95 -9.69 16.63
CA ARG A 2 -4.33 -10.23 15.40
C ARG A 2 -4.17 -9.06 14.43
N GLY A 3 -2.98 -8.86 13.87
CA GLY A 3 -2.72 -7.80 12.89
C GLY A 3 -3.47 -8.06 11.57
N LEU A 4 -3.66 -7.01 10.77
CA LEU A 4 -4.27 -7.12 9.45
C LEU A 4 -3.25 -7.73 8.47
N MET A 5 -3.66 -8.74 7.72
CA MET A 5 -2.82 -9.26 6.64
C MET A 5 -2.83 -8.25 5.49
N ILE A 6 -1.67 -7.70 5.14
CA ILE A 6 -1.56 -6.77 4.01
C ILE A 6 -1.24 -7.59 2.77
N THR A 7 -2.17 -7.62 1.82
CA THR A 7 -1.94 -8.16 0.47
C THR A 7 -2.15 -7.03 -0.54
N LEU A 8 -1.15 -6.75 -1.38
CA LEU A 8 -1.18 -5.66 -2.37
C LEU A 8 -0.93 -6.24 -3.75
N ASP A 9 -1.65 -5.73 -4.74
CA ASP A 9 -1.41 -6.06 -6.15
C ASP A 9 -0.27 -5.22 -6.72
N ASP A 10 0.95 -5.53 -6.26
CA ASP A 10 2.17 -4.86 -6.68
C ASP A 10 2.47 -5.08 -8.17
N LYS A 11 2.09 -6.23 -8.72
CA LYS A 11 2.19 -6.53 -10.16
C LYS A 11 1.35 -5.56 -10.97
N ARG A 12 0.08 -5.34 -10.60
CA ARG A 12 -0.78 -4.37 -11.28
C ARG A 12 -0.22 -2.96 -11.19
N MET A 13 0.28 -2.54 -10.02
CA MET A 13 0.96 -1.23 -9.87
C MET A 13 2.14 -1.08 -10.83
N LEU A 14 2.98 -2.10 -10.96
CA LEU A 14 4.13 -2.08 -11.87
C LEU A 14 3.73 -2.13 -13.34
N MET A 15 2.67 -2.87 -13.68
CA MET A 15 2.18 -2.96 -15.06
C MET A 15 1.56 -1.65 -15.52
N GLU A 16 0.76 -0.98 -14.68
CA GLU A 16 0.07 0.26 -15.02
C GLU A 16 1.01 1.48 -15.03
N PHE A 17 2.00 1.53 -14.13
CA PHE A 17 2.82 2.73 -13.91
C PHE A 17 4.32 2.54 -14.18
N GLY A 18 4.75 1.33 -14.55
CA GLY A 18 6.14 0.95 -14.81
C GLY A 18 6.99 0.79 -13.56
N ASN A 19 6.79 1.61 -12.52
CA ASN A 19 7.47 1.50 -11.24
C ASN A 19 6.66 2.13 -10.09
N ILE A 20 7.02 1.80 -8.85
CA ILE A 20 6.32 2.28 -7.64
C ILE A 20 6.49 3.79 -7.41
N THR A 21 7.60 4.39 -7.87
CA THR A 21 7.80 5.84 -7.75
C THR A 21 6.81 6.61 -8.61
N ASN A 22 6.58 6.16 -9.85
CA ASN A 22 5.58 6.73 -10.76
C ASN A 22 4.18 6.50 -10.22
N PHE A 23 3.86 5.27 -9.80
CA PHE A 23 2.58 4.95 -9.17
C PHE A 23 2.27 5.89 -8.00
N ALA A 24 3.23 6.08 -7.09
CA ALA A 24 3.03 6.96 -5.95
C ALA A 24 2.83 8.43 -6.36
N LYS A 25 3.61 8.90 -7.35
CA LYS A 25 3.52 10.27 -7.85
C LYS A 25 2.20 10.55 -8.57
N GLU A 26 1.77 9.66 -9.46
CA GLU A 26 0.56 9.83 -10.28
C GLU A 26 -0.73 9.71 -9.47
N ASN A 27 -0.69 8.98 -8.35
CA ASN A 27 -1.84 8.79 -7.46
C ASN A 27 -1.82 9.66 -6.20
N ASP A 28 -0.92 10.66 -6.12
CA ASP A 28 -0.76 11.54 -4.94
C ASP A 28 -0.63 10.76 -3.62
N LEU A 29 0.27 9.76 -3.64
CA LEU A 29 0.60 8.92 -2.50
C LEU A 29 2.02 9.22 -2.01
N ASN A 30 2.21 9.12 -0.70
CA ASN A 30 3.57 9.16 -0.15
C ASN A 30 4.32 7.89 -0.54
N LYS A 31 5.35 8.05 -1.38
CA LYS A 31 6.21 6.97 -1.89
C LYS A 31 6.79 6.08 -0.77
N ASP A 32 7.29 6.67 0.32
CA ASP A 32 7.92 5.91 1.40
C ASP A 32 6.89 5.07 2.16
N ALA A 33 5.66 5.59 2.33
CA ALA A 33 4.55 4.83 2.89
C ALA A 33 4.12 3.67 1.99
N VAL A 34 4.09 3.85 0.67
CA VAL A 34 3.82 2.76 -0.30
C VAL A 34 4.88 1.67 -0.18
N TYR A 35 6.17 2.02 -0.19
CA TYR A 35 7.25 1.05 0.01
C TYR A 35 7.18 0.36 1.37
N ALA A 36 6.78 1.08 2.43
CA ALA A 36 6.62 0.50 3.75
C ALA A 36 5.47 -0.52 3.80
N LEU A 37 4.41 -0.34 3.00
CA LEU A 37 3.34 -1.34 2.86
C LEU A 37 3.81 -2.54 2.04
N LEU A 38 4.49 -2.33 0.92
CA LEU A 38 5.05 -3.41 0.09
C LEU A 38 6.04 -4.30 0.87
N LYS A 39 6.88 -3.72 1.74
CA LYS A 39 7.77 -4.50 2.63
C LYS A 39 7.04 -5.37 3.66
N ARG A 40 5.78 -5.02 3.96
CA ARG A 40 4.90 -5.73 4.88
C ARG A 40 3.91 -6.66 4.16
N HIS A 41 4.05 -6.80 2.84
CA HIS A 41 3.23 -7.70 2.04
C HIS A 41 3.31 -9.13 2.59
N GLY A 42 2.15 -9.78 2.75
CA GLY A 42 2.02 -11.12 3.31
C GLY A 42 2.34 -11.22 4.81
N LYS A 43 2.44 -10.10 5.53
CA LYS A 43 2.73 -10.08 6.98
C LYS A 43 1.58 -9.46 7.78
N PRO A 44 1.24 -10.01 8.96
CA PRO A 44 0.34 -9.36 9.89
C PRO A 44 0.91 -8.01 10.34
N THR A 45 0.17 -6.94 10.09
CA THR A 45 0.59 -5.58 10.41
C THR A 45 -0.42 -4.91 11.34
N LEU A 46 0.08 -4.28 12.39
CA LEU A 46 -0.68 -3.36 13.22
C LEU A 46 -0.35 -1.94 12.79
N PHE A 47 -1.35 -1.21 12.33
CA PHE A 47 -1.18 0.18 11.99
C PHE A 47 -1.33 1.05 13.23
N GLN A 48 -0.45 2.04 13.37
CA GLN A 48 -0.70 3.13 14.31
C GLN A 48 -1.88 3.98 13.78
N PRO A 49 -2.84 4.34 14.65
CA PRO A 49 -3.90 5.27 14.29
C PRO A 49 -3.32 6.57 13.72
N ASN A 50 -3.96 7.14 12.70
CA ASN A 50 -3.54 8.37 12.02
C ASN A 50 -2.13 8.34 11.39
N SER A 51 -1.48 7.17 11.29
CA SER A 51 -0.20 7.08 10.60
C SER A 51 -0.37 7.24 9.09
N LEU A 52 0.63 7.85 8.45
CA LEU A 52 0.68 7.99 7.00
C LEU A 52 0.55 6.64 6.29
N ILE A 53 1.14 5.58 6.86
CA ILE A 53 1.07 4.21 6.33
C ILE A 53 -0.39 3.70 6.33
N LYS A 54 -1.17 3.98 7.38
CA LYS A 54 -2.59 3.60 7.43
C LYS A 54 -3.41 4.35 6.39
N GLN A 55 -3.19 5.66 6.28
CA GLN A 55 -3.87 6.50 5.29
C GLN A 55 -3.57 6.03 3.86
N THR A 56 -2.30 5.72 3.57
CA THR A 56 -1.91 5.14 2.27
C THR A 56 -2.57 3.78 2.05
N TYR A 57 -2.60 2.90 3.04
CA TYR A 57 -3.28 1.61 2.93
C TYR A 57 -4.78 1.77 2.59
N ASP A 58 -5.45 2.69 3.26
CA ASP A 58 -6.88 2.95 3.02
C ASP A 58 -7.13 3.49 1.62
N LYS A 59 -6.29 4.41 1.13
CA LYS A 59 -6.35 4.88 -0.27
C LYS A 59 -6.13 3.71 -1.25
N LEU A 60 -5.12 2.87 -1.04
CA LEU A 60 -4.87 1.69 -1.88
C LEU A 60 -6.06 0.72 -1.89
N ARG A 61 -6.71 0.53 -0.74
CA ARG A 61 -7.91 -0.30 -0.64
C ARG A 61 -9.07 0.30 -1.45
N GLN A 62 -9.32 1.60 -1.33
CA GLN A 62 -10.35 2.31 -2.09
C GLN A 62 -10.11 2.25 -3.60
N MET A 63 -8.85 2.28 -4.02
CA MET A 63 -8.44 2.18 -5.43
C MET A 63 -8.45 0.74 -5.97
N GLY A 64 -8.72 -0.27 -5.13
CA GLY A 64 -8.75 -1.68 -5.54
C GLY A 64 -7.37 -2.32 -5.72
N TYR A 65 -6.35 -1.81 -5.01
CA TYR A 65 -4.99 -2.38 -5.01
C TYR A 65 -4.71 -3.29 -3.81
N VAL A 66 -5.65 -3.40 -2.87
CA VAL A 66 -5.58 -4.36 -1.77
C VAL A 66 -6.36 -5.62 -2.16
N ILE A 67 -5.75 -6.79 -1.96
CA ILE A 67 -6.38 -8.09 -2.22
C ILE A 67 -6.90 -8.64 -0.89
N GLU A 68 -8.22 -8.86 -0.79
CA GLU A 68 -8.91 -9.36 0.42
C GLU A 68 -9.13 -10.88 0.39
#